data_AF-A0AAV1YXG6-F1
#
_entry.id   AF-A0AAV1YXG6-F1
#
_cell.length_a   1.000
_cell.length_b   1.000
_cell.length_c   1.000
_cell.angle_alpha   90.00
_cell.angle_beta   90.00
_cell.angle_gamma   90.00
#
_symmetry.space_group_name_H-M   'P 1'
#
loop_
_entity.id
_entity.type
_entity.pdbx_description
1 polymer ?
#
loop_
_entity_poly.entity_id
_entity_poly.type
_entity_poly.pdbx_seq_one_letter_code
_entity_poly.pdbx_strand_id
1 'polypeptide(L)'
;MKVSAKDMRTNLQILTDEGTITAVVEPEKKITAAYQNMRAIPNVLMDNYSEWVEVLDLSHNKLRQYVIGHFDHLRYLDDQPVATIERIKCVKTEPSFMDLLREDLHDIIHDIRGALKIKVDRKLNNIV
;
A
#
# COMPACT_ATOMS: atom_id res chain seq x y z
N MET A 1 30.94 -19.69 1.09
CA MET A 1 30.06 -18.59 0.62
C MET A 1 28.75 -18.72 1.39
N LYS A 2 28.44 -17.81 2.34
CA LYS A 2 27.14 -17.80 3.03
C LYS A 2 26.20 -16.95 2.18
N VAL A 3 25.26 -17.58 1.51
CA VAL A 3 24.15 -16.88 0.84
C VAL A 3 23.22 -16.40 1.96
N SER A 4 22.98 -15.09 2.06
CA SER A 4 22.03 -14.54 3.03
C SER A 4 20.62 -14.89 2.57
N ALA A 5 19.70 -15.17 3.50
CA ALA A 5 18.29 -15.38 3.15
C ALA A 5 17.67 -14.17 2.42
N LYS A 6 18.31 -12.99 2.52
CA LYS A 6 17.94 -11.76 1.80
C LYS A 6 18.41 -11.73 0.34
N ASP A 7 19.27 -12.66 -0.10
CA ASP A 7 19.79 -12.75 -1.46
C ASP A 7 18.97 -13.70 -2.36
N MET A 8 17.95 -14.36 -1.78
CA MET A 8 17.09 -15.31 -2.49
C MET A 8 15.64 -14.83 -2.47
N ARG A 9 14.95 -15.01 -3.61
CA ARG A 9 13.51 -14.82 -3.67
C ARG A 9 12.84 -15.76 -2.66
N THR A 10 12.11 -15.19 -1.71
CA THR A 10 11.47 -15.92 -0.62
C THR A 10 9.98 -15.67 -0.65
N ASN A 11 9.19 -16.74 -0.68
CA ASN A 11 7.75 -16.66 -0.50
C ASN A 11 7.43 -16.80 0.99
N LEU A 12 6.84 -15.77 1.57
CA LEU A 12 6.36 -15.76 2.94
C LEU A 12 4.86 -16.05 2.95
N GLN A 13 4.45 -16.97 3.83
CA GLN A 13 3.07 -17.13 4.22
C GLN A 13 2.95 -16.71 5.68
N ILE A 14 2.18 -15.66 5.91
CA ILE A 14 2.00 -15.05 7.23
C ILE A 14 0.56 -15.34 7.65
N LEU A 15 0.41 -16.07 8.75
CA LEU A 15 -0.89 -16.34 9.33
C LEU A 15 -1.31 -15.13 10.19
N THR A 16 -2.45 -14.56 9.87
CA THR A 16 -3.13 -13.53 10.65
C THR A 16 -4.49 -14.02 11.12
N ASP A 17 -5.13 -13.23 11.98
CA ASP A 17 -6.53 -13.38 12.39
C ASP A 17 -7.52 -13.24 11.23
N GLU A 18 -7.18 -12.44 10.21
CA GLU A 18 -7.98 -12.23 9.00
C GLU A 18 -7.73 -13.26 7.88
N GLY A 19 -6.70 -14.10 8.00
CA GLY A 19 -6.40 -15.15 7.04
C GLY A 19 -4.91 -15.37 6.80
N THR A 20 -4.57 -15.93 5.63
CA THR A 20 -3.16 -16.11 5.24
C THR A 20 -2.78 -15.03 4.25
N ILE A 21 -1.80 -14.20 4.62
CA ILE A 21 -1.18 -13.21 3.74
C ILE A 21 0.01 -13.86 3.05
N THR A 22 0.06 -13.73 1.73
CA THR A 22 1.20 -14.15 0.92
C THR A 22 2.03 -12.92 0.55
N ALA A 23 3.31 -12.93 0.90
CA ALA A 23 4.25 -11.89 0.50
C ALA A 23 5.44 -12.52 -0.23
N VAL A 24 5.93 -11.85 -1.27
CA VAL A 24 7.14 -12.25 -2.00
C VAL A 24 8.23 -11.26 -1.68
N VAL A 25 9.31 -11.75 -1.09
CA VAL A 25 10.53 -10.98 -0.83
C VAL A 25 11.50 -11.23 -1.97
N GLU A 26 11.89 -10.18 -2.67
CA GLU A 26 12.86 -10.20 -3.75
C GLU A 26 14.21 -9.63 -3.27
N PRO A 27 15.35 -10.12 -3.78
CA PRO A 27 16.67 -9.75 -3.28
C PRO A 27 17.03 -8.27 -3.48
N GLU A 28 16.34 -7.57 -4.38
CA GLU A 28 16.54 -6.15 -4.69
C GLU A 28 15.86 -5.21 -3.68
N LYS A 29 15.78 -5.61 -2.40
CA LYS A 29 15.09 -4.83 -1.34
C LYS A 29 13.63 -4.56 -1.66
N LYS A 30 12.99 -5.50 -2.36
CA LYS A 30 11.61 -5.38 -2.81
C LYS A 30 10.73 -6.40 -2.12
N ILE A 31 9.55 -5.97 -1.66
CA ILE A 31 8.50 -6.87 -1.17
C ILE A 31 7.21 -6.59 -1.91
N THR A 32 6.53 -7.66 -2.30
CA THR A 32 5.23 -7.61 -2.97
C THR A 32 4.20 -8.37 -2.14
N ALA A 33 3.13 -7.70 -1.70
CA ALA A 33 2.00 -8.28 -0.99
C ALA A 33 0.67 -7.62 -1.44
N ALA A 34 0.53 -7.45 -2.75
CA ALA A 34 -0.66 -6.90 -3.38
C ALA A 34 -1.88 -7.81 -3.25
N TYR A 35 -3.08 -7.22 -3.26
CA TYR A 35 -4.38 -7.93 -3.24
C TYR A 35 -4.58 -8.88 -2.05
N GLN A 36 -3.92 -8.62 -0.92
CA GLN A 36 -4.04 -9.45 0.28
C GLN A 36 -5.14 -8.96 1.24
N ASN A 37 -5.89 -7.92 0.85
CA ASN A 37 -6.95 -7.28 1.65
C ASN A 37 -6.50 -6.95 3.09
N MET A 38 -5.25 -6.51 3.24
CA MET A 38 -4.65 -6.22 4.54
C MET A 38 -5.18 -4.91 5.09
N ARG A 39 -5.67 -4.94 6.33
CA ARG A 39 -6.03 -3.73 7.08
C ARG A 39 -4.90 -3.17 7.93
N ALA A 40 -3.85 -3.96 8.15
CA ALA A 40 -2.64 -3.57 8.83
C ALA A 40 -1.44 -4.33 8.25
N ILE A 41 -0.22 -3.79 8.41
CA ILE A 41 1.00 -4.50 8.04
C ILE A 41 1.29 -5.55 9.12
N PRO A 42 1.44 -6.84 8.77
CA PRO A 42 1.83 -7.84 9.75
C PRO A 42 3.16 -7.49 10.42
N ASN A 43 3.25 -7.64 11.74
CA ASN A 43 4.46 -7.35 12.53
C ASN A 43 5.70 -8.06 11.97
N VAL A 44 5.54 -9.29 11.47
CA VAL A 44 6.62 -10.05 10.82
C VAL A 44 7.26 -9.26 9.66
N LEU A 45 6.48 -8.54 8.85
CA LEU A 45 7.03 -7.72 7.78
C LEU A 45 7.75 -6.49 8.33
N MET A 46 7.19 -5.84 9.35
CA MET A 46 7.81 -4.68 9.97
C MET A 46 9.13 -5.05 10.65
N ASP A 47 9.10 -6.02 11.57
CA ASP A 47 10.24 -6.37 12.43
C ASP A 47 11.45 -6.87 11.63
N ASN A 48 11.22 -7.55 10.51
CA ASN A 48 12.30 -8.20 9.74
C ASN A 48 12.78 -7.38 8.54
N TYR A 49 11.94 -6.49 8.00
CA TYR A 49 12.18 -5.88 6.69
C TYR A 49 12.04 -4.35 6.63
N SER A 50 11.49 -3.69 7.66
CA SER A 50 11.31 -2.22 7.69
C SER A 50 12.59 -1.42 7.42
N GLU A 51 13.71 -1.87 7.99
CA GLU A 51 15.03 -1.22 7.83
C GLU A 51 15.76 -1.59 6.53
N TRP A 52 15.23 -2.52 5.73
CA TRP A 52 15.92 -3.03 4.54
C TRP A 52 15.20 -2.72 3.23
N VAL A 53 13.87 -2.67 3.25
CA VAL A 53 13.05 -2.51 2.05
C VAL A 53 13.15 -1.10 1.47
N GLU A 54 13.38 -1.04 0.16
CA GLU A 54 13.35 0.21 -0.62
C GLU A 54 12.15 0.27 -1.56
N VAL A 55 11.59 -0.89 -1.95
CA VAL A 55 10.43 -0.98 -2.85
C VAL A 55 9.37 -1.86 -2.20
N LEU A 56 8.17 -1.33 -2.04
CA LEU A 56 7.06 -2.08 -1.49
C LEU A 56 5.84 -1.96 -2.40
N ASP A 57 5.29 -3.09 -2.82
CA ASP A 57 4.01 -3.15 -3.53
C ASP A 57 2.96 -3.75 -2.61
N LEU A 58 2.05 -2.89 -2.17
CA LEU A 58 0.87 -3.22 -1.36
C LEU A 58 -0.39 -2.76 -2.08
N SER A 59 -0.36 -2.70 -3.41
CA SER A 59 -1.49 -2.28 -4.21
C SER A 59 -2.74 -3.05 -3.77
N HIS A 60 -3.85 -2.32 -3.66
CA HIS A 60 -5.14 -2.81 -3.17
C HIS A 60 -5.23 -3.12 -1.66
N ASN A 61 -4.38 -2.56 -0.80
CA ASN A 61 -4.50 -2.71 0.66
C ASN A 61 -4.78 -1.40 1.44
N LYS A 62 -4.83 -0.21 0.81
CA LYS A 62 -5.11 1.10 1.47
C LYS A 62 -4.23 1.40 2.71
N LEU A 63 -2.95 1.00 2.69
CA LEU A 63 -2.00 1.20 3.81
C LEU A 63 -0.95 2.27 3.55
N ARG A 64 -1.13 3.12 2.52
CA ARG A 64 -0.05 3.97 1.99
C ARG A 64 0.61 4.84 3.06
N GLN A 65 -0.20 5.58 3.81
CA GLN A 65 0.31 6.51 4.83
C GLN A 65 0.96 5.77 6.01
N TYR A 66 0.36 4.66 6.44
CA TYR A 66 0.88 3.85 7.54
C TYR A 66 2.28 3.29 7.22
N VAL A 67 2.45 2.81 5.99
CA VAL A 67 3.70 2.22 5.49
C VAL A 67 4.82 3.25 5.41
N ILE A 68 4.53 4.43 4.87
CA ILE A 68 5.53 5.50 4.71
C ILE A 68 6.12 5.91 6.07
N GLY A 69 5.34 5.85 7.15
CA GLY A 69 5.79 6.16 8.50
C GLY A 69 6.65 5.09 9.18
N HIS A 70 6.58 3.83 8.72
CA HIS A 70 7.25 2.68 9.37
C HIS A 70 8.44 2.14 8.56
N PHE A 71 8.52 2.41 7.26
CA PHE A 71 9.61 1.96 6.40
C PHE A 71 10.57 3.12 6.08
N ASP A 72 11.60 3.29 6.91
CA ASP A 72 12.52 4.44 6.87
C ASP A 72 13.30 4.54 5.55
N HIS A 73 13.59 3.40 4.91
CA HIS A 73 14.35 3.35 3.65
C HIS A 73 13.49 3.26 2.39
N LEU A 74 12.16 3.29 2.52
CA LEU A 74 11.23 3.18 1.40
C LEU A 74 11.42 4.30 0.35
N ARG A 75 11.65 3.91 -0.90
CA ARG A 75 11.81 4.84 -2.03
C ARG A 75 10.58 4.80 -2.92
N TYR A 76 10.00 3.61 -3.10
CA TYR A 76 8.84 3.40 -3.95
C TYR A 76 7.77 2.61 -3.21
N LEU A 77 6.54 3.07 -3.32
CA LEU A 77 5.34 2.44 -2.80
C LEU A 77 4.28 2.40 -3.89
N ASP A 78 3.84 1.20 -4.26
CA ASP A 78 2.86 0.95 -5.32
C ASP A 78 3.28 1.60 -6.66
N ASP A 79 4.53 1.37 -7.06
CA ASP A 79 5.18 1.98 -8.23
C ASP A 79 5.26 3.52 -8.24
N GLN A 80 4.88 4.18 -7.13
CA GLN A 80 4.99 5.62 -6.97
C GLN A 80 6.13 5.98 -6.04
N PRO A 81 6.94 7.01 -6.38
CA PRO A 81 7.98 7.49 -5.48
C PRO A 81 7.35 8.02 -4.18
N VAL A 82 8.02 7.77 -3.05
CA VAL A 82 7.62 8.32 -1.75
C VAL A 82 8.26 9.69 -1.57
N ALA A 83 7.46 10.75 -1.52
CA ALA A 83 7.96 12.10 -1.35
C ALA A 83 8.33 12.39 0.12
N THR A 84 9.35 13.24 0.33
CA THR A 84 9.76 13.68 1.68
C THR A 84 8.60 14.33 2.45
N ILE A 85 7.72 15.04 1.76
CA ILE A 85 6.54 15.66 2.38
C ILE A 85 5.50 14.62 2.86
N GLU A 86 5.37 13.48 2.17
CA GLU A 86 4.51 12.39 2.63
C GLU A 86 5.06 11.83 3.93
N ARG A 87 6.39 11.63 4.04
CA ARG A 87 7.04 11.16 5.27
C ARG A 87 6.80 12.07 6.47
N ILE A 88 6.85 13.39 6.27
CA ILE A 88 6.63 14.37 7.35
C ILE A 88 5.17 14.36 7.81
N LYS A 89 4.22 14.10 6.91
CA LYS A 89 2.78 14.07 7.20
C LYS A 89 2.32 12.77 7.84
N CYS A 90 3.08 11.68 7.72
CA CYS A 90 2.70 10.39 8.28
C CYS A 90 2.82 10.39 9.80
N VAL A 91 1.76 9.94 10.46
CA VAL A 91 1.76 9.65 11.89
C VAL A 91 2.07 8.17 12.05
N LYS A 92 2.99 7.80 12.95
CA LYS A 92 3.37 6.40 13.23
C LYS A 92 2.28 5.63 14.02
N THR A 93 1.02 5.93 13.77
CA THR A 93 -0.13 5.30 14.42
C THR A 93 -0.91 4.53 13.37
N GLU A 94 -1.37 3.33 13.74
CA GLU A 94 -2.27 2.56 12.90
C GLU A 94 -3.53 3.38 12.57
N PRO A 95 -3.99 3.38 11.30
CA PRO A 95 -5.21 4.08 10.92
C PRO A 95 -6.39 3.47 11.68
N SER A 96 -7.23 4.32 12.26
CA SER A 96 -8.43 3.81 12.93
C SER A 96 -9.41 3.27 11.88
N PHE A 97 -10.31 2.38 12.30
CA PHE A 97 -11.41 1.92 11.44
C PHE A 97 -12.19 3.08 10.80
N MET A 98 -12.37 4.19 11.52
CA MET A 98 -13.04 5.39 11.00
C MET A 98 -12.24 6.10 9.91
N ASP A 99 -10.91 6.04 9.95
CA ASP A 99 -10.05 6.62 8.93
C ASP A 99 -10.09 5.79 7.65
N LEU A 100 -10.04 4.45 7.77
CA LEU A 100 -10.20 3.53 6.65
C LEU A 100 -11.56 3.73 5.96
N LEU A 101 -12.65 3.80 6.74
CA LEU A 101 -13.99 4.08 6.20
C LEU A 101 -14.09 5.45 5.51
N ARG A 102 -13.40 6.48 6.02
CA ARG A 102 -13.40 7.80 5.39
C ARG A 102 -12.70 7.77 4.04
N GLU A 103 -11.58 7.07 3.91
CA GLU A 103 -10.91 6.89 2.62
C GLU A 103 -11.80 6.11 1.64
N ASP A 104 -12.44 5.02 2.07
CA ASP A 104 -13.42 4.28 1.26
C ASP A 104 -14.55 5.18 0.73
N LEU A 105 -15.15 5.98 1.61
CA LEU A 105 -16.20 6.93 1.24
C LEU A 105 -15.69 8.01 0.28
N HIS A 106 -14.47 8.50 0.49
CA HIS A 106 -13.87 9.51 -0.38
C HIS A 106 -13.65 8.97 -1.80
N ASP A 107 -13.17 7.73 -1.93
CA ASP A 107 -12.99 7.07 -3.24
C ASP A 107 -14.33 6.88 -3.95
N ILE A 108 -15.36 6.39 -3.24
CA ILE A 108 -16.71 6.23 -3.80
C ILE A 108 -17.27 7.58 -4.29
N ILE A 109 -17.11 8.64 -3.49
CA ILE A 109 -17.56 9.98 -3.88
C ILE A 109 -16.78 10.48 -5.11
N HIS A 110 -15.48 10.20 -5.18
CA HIS A 110 -14.64 10.57 -6.32
C HIS A 110 -15.14 9.88 -7.61
N ASP A 111 -15.41 8.58 -7.55
CA ASP A 111 -15.93 7.80 -8.68
C ASP A 111 -17.31 8.29 -9.13
N ILE A 112 -18.22 8.56 -8.19
CA ILE A 112 -19.55 9.12 -8.51
C ILE A 112 -19.40 10.47 -9.21
N ARG A 113 -18.52 11.36 -8.73
CA ARG A 113 -18.26 12.65 -9.37
C ARG A 113 -17.69 12.48 -10.78
N GLY A 114 -16.76 11.55 -10.96
CA GLY A 114 -16.22 11.19 -12.27
C GLY A 114 -17.29 10.72 -13.25
N ALA A 115 -18.14 9.78 -12.82
CA ALA A 115 -19.23 9.25 -13.63
C ALA A 115 -20.28 10.32 -13.99
N LEU A 116 -20.64 11.19 -13.05
CA LEU A 116 -21.56 12.31 -13.29
C LEU A 116 -20.98 13.31 -14.30
N LYS A 117 -19.69 13.65 -14.17
CA LYS A 117 -19.00 14.56 -15.10
C LYS A 117 -19.05 14.03 -16.53
N ILE A 118 -18.69 12.76 -16.72
CA ILE A 118 -18.76 12.09 -18.04
C ILE A 118 -20.19 12.12 -18.60
N LYS A 119 -21.20 11.89 -17.76
CA LYS A 119 -22.61 11.87 -18.17
C LYS A 119 -23.09 13.26 -18.58
N VAL A 120 -22.66 14.31 -17.88
CA VAL A 120 -22.95 15.71 -18.23
C VAL A 120 -22.28 16.10 -19.54
N ASP A 121 -20.99 15.80 -19.70
CA ASP A 121 -20.22 16.13 -20.91
C ASP A 121 -20.81 15.46 -22.16
N ARG A 122 -21.20 14.17 -22.06
CA ARG A 122 -21.90 13.47 -23.16
C ARG A 122 -23.24 14.09 -23.51
N LYS A 123 -23.99 14.58 -22.52
CA LYS A 123 -25.31 15.18 -22.75
C LYS A 123 -25.18 16.57 -23.39
N LEU A 124 -24.16 17.34 -23.00
CA LEU A 124 -23.83 18.63 -23.62
C LEU A 124 -23.37 18.45 -25.07
N ASN A 125 -22.51 17.46 -25.35
CA ASN A 125 -22.03 17.17 -26.71
C ASN A 125 -23.11 16.62 -27.65
N ASN A 126 -24.24 16.10 -27.13
CA ASN A 126 -25.38 15.66 -27.94
C ASN A 126 -26.39 16.78 -28.23
N ILE A 127 -26.18 17.98 -27.70
CA ILE A 127 -27.07 19.14 -27.88
C ILE A 127 -26.46 20.16 -28.88
N VAL A 128 -25.18 20.02 -29.22
CA VAL A 128 -24.47 20.80 -30.25
C VAL A 128 -24.40 19.98 -31.54
#